data_AF-A0A940ZZ38-F1
#
_entry.id   AF-A0A940ZZ38-F1
#
_cell.length_a   1.000
_cell.length_b   1.000
_cell.length_c   1.000
_cell.angle_alpha   90.00
_cell.angle_beta   90.00
_cell.angle_gamma   90.00
#
_symmetry.space_group_name_H-M   'P 1'
#
loop_
_entity.id
_entity.type
_entity.pdbx_description
1 polymer ?
#
loop_
_entity_poly.entity_id
_entity_poly.type
_entity_poly.pdbx_seq_one_letter_code
_entity_poly.pdbx_strand_id
1 'polypeptide(L)'
;MALRVQGFTRVQQRALGRSRAIIERRLARLPCPVPRDLCEELRAILAAKRPVVDLAYAGDGGGRPTPYARSAGYRILLYKRAFTFAAGDETRLAPIVFHELIHIARGWELDAEAFENAWFTPSEGARPPSEEDWTIFKAQAYRGWWVHVQPRTRRVTDYADRLVVTFPMKAARSAGQERGTRGPGCSWR
;
A
#
# COMPACT_ATOMS: atom_id res chain seq x y z
N MET A 1 22.55 4.08 -11.20
CA MET A 1 21.08 3.95 -11.13
C MET A 1 20.77 2.66 -10.40
N ALA A 2 19.98 2.69 -9.32
CA ALA A 2 19.72 1.52 -8.47
C ALA A 2 18.52 0.67 -8.87
N LEU A 3 17.52 1.32 -9.45
CA LEU A 3 16.37 0.69 -10.05
C LEU A 3 16.55 0.72 -11.56
N ARG A 4 16.60 -0.44 -12.20
CA ARG A 4 16.70 -0.52 -13.67
C ARG A 4 15.29 -0.43 -14.24
N VAL A 5 15.00 0.68 -14.91
CA VAL A 5 13.66 0.97 -15.44
C VAL A 5 13.61 0.58 -16.92
N GLN A 6 12.71 -0.33 -17.29
CA GLN A 6 12.58 -0.86 -18.65
C GLN A 6 11.13 -0.81 -19.17
N GLY A 7 10.97 -0.50 -20.47
CA GLY A 7 9.67 -0.55 -21.14
C GLY A 7 8.71 0.60 -20.81
N PHE A 8 9.14 1.61 -20.07
CA PHE A 8 8.33 2.78 -19.70
C PHE A 8 8.55 3.95 -20.64
N THR A 9 7.47 4.67 -20.95
CA THR A 9 7.52 5.98 -21.63
C THR A 9 8.24 7.02 -20.76
N ARG A 10 8.70 8.13 -21.37
CA ARG A 10 9.35 9.23 -20.63
C ARG A 10 8.48 9.80 -19.50
N VAL A 11 7.17 9.87 -19.71
CA VAL A 11 6.21 10.37 -18.70
C VAL A 11 6.15 9.42 -17.50
N GLN A 12 6.05 8.11 -17.76
CA GLN A 12 6.05 7.09 -16.71
C GLN A 12 7.38 7.06 -15.95
N GLN A 13 8.52 7.18 -16.65
CA GLN A 13 9.84 7.27 -16.02
C GLN A 13 9.94 8.48 -15.07
N ARG A 14 9.42 9.65 -15.47
CA ARG A 14 9.36 10.83 -14.60
C ARG A 14 8.47 10.58 -13.37
N ALA A 15 7.33 9.92 -13.54
CA ALA A 15 6.45 9.57 -12.42
C ALA A 15 7.13 8.59 -11.43
N LEU A 16 7.86 7.60 -11.94
CA LEU A 16 8.66 6.68 -11.12
C LEU A 16 9.80 7.42 -10.40
N GLY A 17 10.47 8.36 -11.07
CA GLY A 17 11.49 9.21 -10.46
C GLY A 17 10.95 10.03 -9.29
N ARG A 18 9.76 10.65 -9.44
CA ARG A 18 9.09 11.37 -8.34
C ARG A 18 8.70 10.44 -7.19
N SER A 19 8.16 9.26 -7.51
CA SER A 19 7.75 8.26 -6.52
C SER A 19 8.93 7.78 -5.69
N ARG A 20 10.05 7.45 -6.35
CA ARG A 20 11.32 7.12 -5.69
C ARG A 20 11.79 8.25 -4.78
N ALA A 21 11.79 9.50 -5.25
CA ALA A 21 12.24 10.63 -4.45
C ALA A 21 11.39 10.84 -3.19
N ILE A 22 10.08 10.55 -3.24
CA ILE A 22 9.21 10.56 -2.04
C ILE A 22 9.67 9.51 -1.04
N ILE A 23 9.90 8.27 -1.50
CA ILE A 23 10.34 7.16 -0.65
C ILE A 23 11.71 7.46 -0.02
N GLU A 24 12.67 7.96 -0.80
CA GLU A 24 14.01 8.32 -0.30
C GLU A 24 13.94 9.41 0.77
N ARG A 25 13.11 10.44 0.58
CA ARG A 25 12.92 11.49 1.61
C ARG A 25 12.35 10.93 2.91
N ARG A 26 11.42 9.98 2.83
CA ARG A 26 10.84 9.33 4.02
C ARG A 26 11.80 8.34 4.68
N LEU A 27 12.68 7.68 3.93
CA LEU A 27 13.78 6.89 4.51
C LEU A 27 14.81 7.74 5.25
N ALA A 28 14.97 9.00 4.85
CA ALA A 28 15.82 9.97 5.56
C ALA A 28 15.14 10.52 6.83
N ARG A 29 13.80 10.60 6.84
CA ARG A 29 12.99 11.02 8.00
C ARG A 29 11.78 10.11 8.15
N LEU A 30 11.96 9.07 8.96
CA LEU A 30 10.98 7.98 9.10
C LEU A 30 9.63 8.50 9.62
N PRO A 31 8.50 8.22 8.93
CA PRO A 31 7.16 8.62 9.37
C PRO A 31 6.65 7.87 10.61
N CYS A 32 7.18 6.67 10.86
CA CYS A 32 6.79 5.77 11.94
C CYS A 32 8.03 5.01 12.46
N PRO A 33 7.91 4.26 13.57
CA PRO A 33 8.92 3.28 13.94
C PRO A 33 9.10 2.26 12.80
N VAL A 34 10.35 2.10 12.34
CA VAL A 34 10.71 1.10 11.34
C VAL A 34 11.87 0.28 11.88
N PRO A 35 11.80 -1.05 11.84
CA PRO A 35 12.93 -1.91 12.16
C PRO A 35 14.20 -1.57 11.39
N ARG A 36 15.34 -1.71 12.06
CA ARG A 36 16.65 -1.31 11.53
C ARG A 36 17.01 -2.10 10.28
N ASP A 37 16.79 -3.40 10.30
CA ASP A 37 17.05 -4.33 9.20
C ASP A 37 16.19 -3.99 7.97
N LEU A 38 14.90 -3.69 8.15
CA LEU A 38 14.06 -3.19 7.05
C LEU A 38 14.61 -1.88 6.45
N CYS A 39 14.99 -0.92 7.30
CA CYS A 39 15.62 0.32 6.83
C CYS A 39 16.91 0.07 6.04
N GLU A 40 17.75 -0.86 6.49
CA GLU A 40 19.00 -1.22 5.83
C GLU A 40 18.75 -1.89 4.48
N GLU A 41 17.79 -2.81 4.38
CA GLU A 41 17.41 -3.45 3.12
C GLU A 41 16.86 -2.43 2.11
N LEU A 42 15.93 -1.57 2.52
CA LEU A 42 15.37 -0.53 1.63
C LEU A 42 16.44 0.44 1.13
N ARG A 43 17.36 0.86 2.00
CA ARG A 43 18.50 1.69 1.60
C ARG A 43 19.43 0.95 0.65
N ALA A 44 19.70 -0.33 0.90
CA ALA A 44 20.56 -1.13 0.05
C ALA A 44 19.98 -1.32 -1.36
N ILE A 45 18.66 -1.59 -1.45
CA ILE A 45 17.93 -1.67 -2.72
C ILE A 45 18.01 -0.35 -3.49
N LEU A 46 17.67 0.78 -2.84
CA LEU A 46 17.66 2.10 -3.49
C LEU A 46 19.04 2.67 -3.80
N ALA A 47 20.09 2.14 -3.16
CA ALA A 47 21.49 2.46 -3.43
C ALA A 47 22.17 1.50 -4.42
N ALA A 48 21.46 0.50 -4.96
CA ALA A 48 22.00 -0.52 -5.88
C ALA A 48 23.03 -1.47 -5.25
N LYS A 49 23.03 -1.61 -3.92
CA LYS A 49 24.04 -2.38 -3.17
C LYS A 49 23.66 -3.84 -2.94
N ARG A 50 22.40 -4.21 -3.18
CA ARG A 50 21.85 -5.58 -3.20
C ARG A 50 21.06 -5.74 -4.49
N PRO A 51 20.81 -6.97 -4.99
CA PRO A 51 20.71 -7.22 -6.43
C PRO A 51 19.75 -6.25 -7.10
N VAL A 52 20.21 -5.70 -8.22
CA VAL A 52 19.55 -4.61 -8.93
C VAL A 52 18.08 -4.96 -9.13
N VAL A 53 17.20 -4.09 -8.63
CA VAL A 53 15.77 -4.29 -8.80
C VAL A 53 15.34 -3.79 -10.17
N ASP A 54 14.80 -4.69 -10.97
CA ASP A 54 14.24 -4.37 -12.28
C ASP A 54 12.80 -3.88 -12.11
N LEU A 55 12.54 -2.62 -12.47
CA LEU A 55 11.18 -2.17 -12.75
C LEU A 55 10.89 -2.39 -14.23
N ALA A 56 9.91 -3.22 -14.53
CA ALA A 56 9.49 -3.51 -15.89
C ALA A 56 8.02 -3.16 -16.10
N TYR A 57 7.72 -2.55 -17.24
CA TYR A 57 6.35 -2.31 -17.65
C TYR A 57 5.74 -3.62 -18.18
N ALA A 58 4.64 -4.05 -17.55
CA ALA A 58 3.97 -5.32 -17.87
C ALA A 58 2.80 -5.16 -18.85
N GLY A 59 2.63 -3.97 -19.46
CA GLY A 59 1.56 -3.71 -20.42
C GLY A 59 0.20 -3.42 -19.77
N ASP A 60 -0.85 -3.64 -20.55
CA ASP A 60 -2.26 -3.45 -20.17
C ASP A 60 -2.84 -4.62 -19.36
N GLY A 61 -2.18 -5.78 -19.38
CA GLY A 61 -2.53 -6.95 -18.59
C GLY A 61 -3.86 -7.61 -18.96
N GLY A 62 -4.41 -7.32 -20.15
CA GLY A 62 -5.58 -8.01 -20.72
C GLY A 62 -6.97 -7.65 -20.15
N GLY A 63 -7.11 -6.58 -19.35
CA GLY A 63 -8.41 -6.17 -18.76
C GLY A 63 -8.62 -6.62 -17.31
N ARG A 64 -9.73 -6.24 -16.66
CA ARG A 64 -9.99 -6.55 -15.22
C ARG A 64 -10.01 -8.08 -15.03
N PRO A 65 -9.25 -8.67 -14.07
CA PRO A 65 -8.80 -8.12 -12.79
C PRO A 65 -7.26 -8.05 -12.62
N THR A 66 -6.51 -7.45 -13.56
CA THR A 66 -5.05 -7.33 -13.38
C THR A 66 -4.68 -6.42 -12.19
N PRO A 67 -3.76 -6.81 -11.30
CA PRO A 67 -3.27 -5.96 -10.22
C PRO A 67 -2.50 -4.75 -10.73
N TYR A 68 -2.25 -3.79 -9.83
CA TYR A 68 -1.48 -2.58 -10.15
C TYR A 68 0.01 -2.88 -10.33
N ALA A 69 0.54 -3.73 -9.44
CA ALA A 69 1.91 -4.20 -9.48
C ALA A 69 1.99 -5.64 -8.98
N ARG A 70 3.12 -6.29 -9.26
CA ARG A 70 3.54 -7.54 -8.64
C ARG A 70 5.05 -7.57 -8.53
N SER A 71 5.58 -8.16 -7.47
CA SER A 71 6.99 -8.53 -7.37
C SER A 71 7.19 -10.03 -7.60
N ALA A 72 8.30 -10.37 -8.25
CA ALA A 72 8.75 -11.75 -8.42
C ALA A 72 10.28 -11.77 -8.41
N GLY A 73 10.87 -12.29 -7.33
CA GLY A 73 12.29 -12.15 -7.05
C GLY A 73 12.68 -10.67 -6.93
N TYR A 74 13.71 -10.23 -7.66
CA TYR A 74 14.17 -8.84 -7.67
C TYR A 74 13.56 -8.00 -8.80
N ARG A 75 12.36 -8.35 -9.26
CA ARG A 75 11.66 -7.64 -10.33
C ARG A 75 10.30 -7.15 -9.84
N ILE A 76 10.01 -5.87 -10.09
CA ILE A 76 8.68 -5.26 -9.92
C ILE A 76 8.07 -5.08 -11.32
N LEU A 77 6.96 -5.75 -11.55
CA LEU A 77 6.11 -5.57 -12.73
C LEU A 77 5.08 -4.50 -12.43
N LEU A 78 5.09 -3.39 -13.17
CA LEU A 78 4.07 -2.35 -13.07
C LEU A 78 3.16 -2.40 -14.30
N TYR A 79 1.86 -2.51 -14.07
CA TYR A 79 0.86 -2.53 -15.12
C TYR A 79 0.38 -1.12 -15.47
N LYS A 80 -0.26 -0.95 -16.64
CA LYS A 80 -0.81 0.33 -17.10
C LYS A 80 -1.63 1.05 -16.03
N ARG A 81 -2.39 0.30 -15.24
CA ARG A 81 -3.24 0.80 -14.15
C ARG A 81 -2.46 1.49 -13.03
N ALA A 82 -1.18 1.15 -12.79
CA ALA A 82 -0.35 1.87 -11.83
C ALA A 82 -0.09 3.33 -12.25
N PHE A 83 -0.34 3.64 -13.52
CA PHE A 83 -0.18 4.97 -14.11
C PHE A 83 -1.51 5.57 -14.60
N THR A 84 -2.65 4.94 -14.31
CA THR A 84 -3.95 5.55 -14.66
C THR A 84 -4.30 6.61 -13.64
N PHE A 85 -4.12 7.86 -14.04
CA PHE A 85 -4.55 9.06 -13.32
C PHE A 85 -6.04 9.29 -13.62
N ALA A 86 -6.93 8.53 -12.99
CA ALA A 86 -8.34 8.93 -12.97
C ALA A 86 -8.48 10.17 -12.09
N ALA A 87 -9.41 11.08 -12.41
CA ALA A 87 -9.64 12.27 -11.60
C ALA A 87 -9.91 11.87 -10.13
N GLY A 88 -8.96 12.19 -9.24
CA GLY A 88 -8.99 11.83 -7.81
C GLY A 88 -8.08 10.66 -7.37
N ASP A 89 -7.42 9.94 -8.30
CA ASP A 89 -6.59 8.74 -8.03
C ASP A 89 -5.10 8.98 -8.41
N GLU A 90 -4.67 10.25 -8.52
CA GLU A 90 -3.40 10.68 -9.13
C GLU A 90 -2.11 10.20 -8.43
N THR A 91 -2.20 9.58 -7.25
CA THR A 91 -1.10 9.55 -6.29
C THR A 91 -0.58 8.16 -5.91
N ARG A 92 -1.29 7.07 -6.26
CA ARG A 92 -1.02 5.73 -5.71
C ARG A 92 0.29 5.07 -6.17
N LEU A 93 0.98 5.61 -7.19
CA LEU A 93 2.21 5.00 -7.71
C LEU A 93 3.32 4.91 -6.65
N ALA A 94 3.48 5.92 -5.79
CA ALA A 94 4.49 5.89 -4.74
C ALA A 94 4.17 4.85 -3.63
N PRO A 95 2.93 4.79 -3.08
CA PRO A 95 2.50 3.68 -2.24
C PRO A 95 2.72 2.30 -2.86
N ILE A 96 2.29 2.10 -4.13
CA ILE A 96 2.45 0.82 -4.84
C ILE A 96 3.92 0.41 -4.93
N VAL A 97 4.79 1.32 -5.40
CA VAL A 97 6.22 1.00 -5.52
C VAL A 97 6.83 0.71 -4.16
N PHE A 98 6.43 1.44 -3.12
CA PHE A 98 6.91 1.21 -1.77
C PHE A 98 6.48 -0.16 -1.23
N HIS A 99 5.21 -0.51 -1.39
CA HIS A 99 4.65 -1.82 -1.02
C HIS A 99 5.47 -2.96 -1.64
N GLU A 100 5.73 -2.90 -2.95
CA GLU A 100 6.52 -3.92 -3.65
C GLU A 100 7.99 -3.95 -3.20
N LEU A 101 8.56 -2.80 -2.80
CA LEU A 101 9.90 -2.76 -2.21
C LEU A 101 9.96 -3.48 -0.85
N ILE A 102 8.88 -3.43 -0.05
CA ILE A 102 8.80 -4.20 1.20
C ILE A 102 8.84 -5.70 0.92
N HIS A 103 8.11 -6.19 -0.09
CA HIS A 103 8.20 -7.59 -0.51
C HIS A 103 9.59 -7.99 -0.97
N ILE A 104 10.26 -7.16 -1.77
CA ILE A 104 11.64 -7.41 -2.19
C ILE A 104 12.60 -7.43 -1.00
N ALA A 105 12.35 -6.60 0.01
CA ALA A 105 13.08 -6.61 1.28
C ALA A 105 12.78 -7.87 2.14
N ARG A 106 11.97 -8.82 1.64
CA ARG A 106 11.50 -10.06 2.28
C ARG A 106 10.30 -9.90 3.22
N GLY A 107 9.64 -8.75 3.17
CA GLY A 107 8.40 -8.51 3.90
C GLY A 107 7.25 -9.37 3.41
N TRP A 108 6.40 -9.75 4.35
CA TRP A 108 5.12 -10.38 4.05
C TRP A 108 4.07 -9.32 3.74
N GLU A 109 2.89 -9.76 3.29
CA GLU A 109 1.77 -8.87 2.98
C GLU A 109 1.44 -7.92 4.13
N LEU A 110 1.42 -8.42 5.37
CA LEU A 110 1.14 -7.59 6.53
C LEU A 110 2.18 -6.49 6.72
N ASP A 111 3.46 -6.76 6.45
CA ASP A 111 4.50 -5.75 6.54
C ASP A 111 4.29 -4.67 5.47
N ALA A 112 4.04 -5.09 4.23
CA ALA A 112 3.84 -4.19 3.10
C ALA A 112 2.63 -3.27 3.33
N GLU A 113 1.48 -3.84 3.72
CA GLU A 113 0.26 -3.10 4.04
C GLU A 113 0.43 -2.15 5.24
N ALA A 114 1.09 -2.62 6.31
CA ALA A 114 1.30 -1.80 7.50
C ALA A 114 2.19 -0.60 7.21
N PHE A 115 3.33 -0.81 6.56
CA PHE A 115 4.25 0.29 6.26
C PHE A 115 3.71 1.19 5.14
N GLU A 116 2.98 0.68 4.14
CA GLU A 116 2.28 1.52 3.15
C GLU A 116 1.36 2.52 3.86
N ASN A 117 0.47 2.03 4.73
CA ASN A 117 -0.52 2.85 5.42
C ASN A 117 0.07 3.69 6.57
N ALA A 118 1.27 3.36 7.06
CA ALA A 118 2.00 4.19 8.01
C ALA A 118 2.76 5.32 7.32
N TRP A 119 3.24 5.09 6.09
CA TRP A 119 4.05 6.07 5.37
C TRP A 119 3.17 7.03 4.58
N PHE A 120 2.16 6.52 3.89
CA PHE A 120 1.34 7.27 2.95
C PHE A 120 -0.07 7.49 3.51
N THR A 121 -0.64 8.65 3.19
CA THR A 121 -2.03 8.96 3.53
C THR A 121 -3.00 8.47 2.44
N PRO A 122 -4.31 8.40 2.72
CA PRO A 122 -5.31 8.09 1.69
C PRO A 122 -5.30 9.06 0.50
N SER A 123 -5.02 10.35 0.72
CA SER A 123 -4.92 11.33 -0.37
C SER A 123 -3.66 11.12 -1.23
N GLU A 124 -2.62 10.52 -0.65
CA GLU A 124 -1.43 10.06 -1.38
C GLU A 124 -1.63 8.69 -2.02
N GLY A 125 -2.84 8.15 -1.92
CA GLY A 125 -3.27 6.94 -2.58
C GLY A 125 -3.08 5.68 -1.75
N ALA A 126 -2.68 5.76 -0.47
CA ALA A 126 -2.66 4.59 0.43
C ALA A 126 -4.07 4.01 0.57
N ARG A 127 -4.17 2.68 0.66
CA ARG A 127 -5.46 2.00 0.83
C ARG A 127 -5.38 1.07 2.02
N PRO A 128 -6.42 1.02 2.86
CA PRO A 128 -6.46 0.07 3.96
C PRO A 128 -6.54 -1.36 3.42
N PRO A 129 -6.14 -2.36 4.23
CA PRO A 129 -6.16 -3.76 3.81
C PRO A 129 -7.55 -4.21 3.37
N SER A 130 -7.60 -4.87 2.23
CA SER A 130 -8.77 -5.49 1.62
C SER A 130 -9.19 -6.77 2.35
N GLU A 131 -10.33 -7.37 1.95
CA GLU A 131 -10.78 -8.64 2.52
C GLU A 131 -9.82 -9.80 2.18
N GLU A 132 -9.17 -9.74 1.03
CA GLU A 132 -8.14 -10.70 0.62
C GLU A 132 -6.92 -10.59 1.52
N ASP A 133 -6.45 -9.38 1.80
CA ASP A 133 -5.31 -9.12 2.70
C ASP A 133 -5.61 -9.62 4.12
N TRP A 134 -6.82 -9.36 4.63
CA TRP A 134 -7.24 -9.90 5.92
C TRP A 134 -7.27 -11.43 5.96
N THR A 135 -7.57 -12.08 4.85
CA THR A 135 -7.53 -13.54 4.72
C THR A 135 -6.08 -14.03 4.80
N ILE A 136 -5.15 -13.37 4.11
CA ILE A 136 -3.71 -13.64 4.18
C ILE A 136 -3.19 -13.43 5.60
N PHE A 137 -3.53 -12.31 6.25
CA PHE A 137 -3.09 -12.01 7.61
C PHE A 137 -3.55 -13.09 8.58
N LYS A 138 -4.81 -13.54 8.47
CA LYS A 138 -5.34 -14.62 9.32
C LYS A 138 -4.59 -15.93 9.09
N ALA A 139 -4.31 -16.29 7.85
CA ALA A 139 -3.54 -17.49 7.51
C ALA A 139 -2.11 -17.43 8.09
N GLN A 140 -1.54 -16.23 8.19
CA GLN A 140 -0.22 -15.95 8.79
C GLN A 140 -0.29 -15.65 10.29
N ALA A 141 -1.37 -16.03 10.98
CA ALA A 141 -1.58 -15.79 12.41
C ALA A 141 -1.38 -14.32 12.84
N TYR A 142 -1.73 -13.38 11.96
CA TYR A 142 -1.64 -11.94 12.13
C TYR A 142 -0.23 -11.42 12.36
N ARG A 143 0.76 -12.11 11.79
CA ARG A 143 2.18 -11.77 11.85
C ARG A 143 2.74 -11.53 10.46
N GLY A 144 3.60 -10.53 10.36
CA GLY A 144 4.55 -10.36 9.28
C GLY A 144 5.94 -10.74 9.79
N TRP A 145 6.95 -10.42 8.99
CA TRP A 145 8.34 -10.58 9.38
C TRP A 145 8.75 -9.56 10.46
N TRP A 146 8.25 -8.33 10.37
CA TRP A 146 8.65 -7.21 11.22
C TRP A 146 7.54 -6.73 12.16
N VAL A 147 6.29 -6.91 11.75
CA VAL A 147 5.14 -6.40 12.49
C VAL A 147 4.16 -7.51 12.86
N HIS A 148 3.27 -7.23 13.80
CA HIS A 148 2.08 -8.03 14.02
C HIS A 148 0.87 -7.11 14.22
N VAL A 149 -0.32 -7.61 13.88
CA VAL A 149 -1.57 -6.88 14.06
C VAL A 149 -2.41 -7.52 15.15
N GLN A 150 -2.89 -6.72 16.10
CA GLN A 150 -3.88 -7.17 17.07
C GLN A 150 -5.27 -7.16 16.39
N PRO A 151 -5.92 -8.32 16.16
CA PRO A 151 -7.09 -8.38 15.26
C PRO A 151 -8.30 -7.57 15.74
N ARG A 152 -8.47 -7.46 17.07
CA ARG A 152 -9.60 -6.75 17.68
C ARG A 152 -9.44 -5.23 17.59
N THR A 153 -8.24 -4.73 17.85
CA THR A 153 -7.97 -3.28 17.91
C THR A 153 -7.44 -2.74 16.60
N ARG A 154 -7.04 -3.61 15.66
CA ARG A 154 -6.38 -3.29 14.39
C ARG A 154 -5.08 -2.50 14.54
N ARG A 155 -4.53 -2.47 15.75
CA ARG A 155 -3.22 -1.86 16.05
C ARG A 155 -2.13 -2.76 15.51
N VAL A 156 -1.23 -2.18 14.74
CA VAL A 156 -0.04 -2.84 14.21
C VAL A 156 1.16 -2.31 14.96
N THR A 157 1.94 -3.22 15.53
CA THR A 157 3.18 -2.92 16.24
C THR A 157 4.34 -3.68 15.61
N ASP A 158 5.54 -3.12 15.70
CA ASP A 158 6.75 -3.85 15.34
C ASP A 158 7.16 -4.85 16.44
N TYR A 159 8.22 -5.62 16.19
CA TYR A 159 8.74 -6.60 17.17
C TYR A 159 9.24 -5.99 18.49
N ALA A 160 9.35 -4.66 18.59
CA ALA A 160 9.71 -3.94 19.81
C ALA A 160 8.47 -3.27 20.46
N ASP A 161 7.26 -3.74 20.10
CA ASP A 161 5.97 -3.27 20.59
C ASP A 161 5.67 -1.78 20.32
N ARG A 162 6.36 -1.17 19.36
CA ARG A 162 6.15 0.24 18.99
C ARG A 162 5.02 0.34 17.97
N LEU A 163 4.09 1.28 18.17
CA LEU A 163 2.96 1.48 17.25
C LEU A 163 3.46 1.94 15.88
N VAL A 164 3.12 1.18 14.84
CA VAL A 164 3.42 1.51 13.43
C VAL A 164 2.23 2.20 12.77
N VAL A 165 1.05 1.57 12.83
CA VAL A 165 -0.20 2.10 12.28
C VAL A 165 -1.39 1.47 12.99
N THR A 166 -2.56 2.10 12.92
CA THR A 166 -3.83 1.47 13.27
C THR A 166 -4.69 1.42 12.01
N PHE A 167 -5.02 0.23 11.52
CA PHE A 167 -5.89 0.12 10.36
C PHE A 167 -7.32 0.58 10.72
N PRO A 168 -8.03 1.25 9.81
CA PRO A 168 -9.39 1.70 10.08
C PRO A 168 -10.31 0.51 10.34
N MET A 169 -11.19 0.64 11.33
CA MET A 169 -12.33 -0.27 11.45
C MET A 169 -13.26 -0.04 10.27
N LYS A 170 -13.77 -1.11 9.64
CA LYS A 170 -14.91 -0.96 8.72
C LYS A 170 -15.97 -0.17 9.48
N ALA A 171 -16.38 0.98 8.95
CA ALA A 171 -17.51 1.70 9.50
C ALA A 171 -18.66 0.69 9.60
N ALA A 172 -19.19 0.49 10.81
CA ALA A 172 -20.45 -0.21 10.95
C ALA A 172 -21.43 0.51 10.02
N ARG A 173 -22.00 -0.20 9.04
CA ARG A 173 -23.06 0.35 8.20
C ARG A 173 -24.04 1.02 9.14
N SER A 174 -24.22 2.33 9.01
CA SER A 174 -25.18 3.09 9.81
C SER A 174 -26.53 2.40 9.65
N ALA A 175 -26.93 1.63 10.67
CA ALA A 175 -28.30 1.18 10.84
C ALA A 175 -29.08 2.44 11.20
N GLY A 176 -29.55 3.13 10.16
CA GLY A 176 -30.27 4.39 10.24
C GLY A 176 -31.28 4.50 9.12
N GLN A 177 -31.89 3.38 8.74
CA GLN A 177 -33.18 3.36 8.07
C GLN A 177 -34.23 3.01 9.13
N GLU A 178 -34.42 3.93 10.09
CA GLU A 178 -35.63 3.92 10.90
C GLU A 178 -36.74 4.64 10.14
N ARG A 179 -37.72 3.82 9.80
CA ARG A 179 -39.06 4.13 9.35
C ARG A 179 -39.63 5.36 10.06
N GLY A 180 -39.76 6.45 9.32
CA GLY A 180 -40.77 7.47 9.58
C GLY A 180 -42.04 7.14 8.82
N THR A 181 -42.86 6.24 9.38
CA THR A 181 -44.28 6.12 9.02
C THR A 181 -44.96 7.47 9.23
N ARG A 182 -45.36 8.15 8.15
CA ARG A 182 -46.45 9.14 8.20
C ARG A 182 -47.69 8.51 7.59
N GLY A 183 -48.59 8.10 8.48
CA GLY A 183 -50.00 7.86 8.18
C GLY A 183 -50.74 9.18 7.87
N PRO A 184 -52.07 9.11 7.74
CA PRO A 184 -52.79 9.49 6.52
C PRO A 184 -53.19 10.96 6.45
N GLY A 185 -53.45 11.42 5.22
CA GLY A 185 -54.16 12.66 4.97
C GLY A 185 -55.54 12.64 5.64
N CYS A 186 -55.81 13.68 6.42
CA CYS A 186 -57.15 14.07 6.82
C CYS A 186 -57.25 15.58 6.66
N SER A 187 -58.09 15.99 5.71
CA SER A 187 -58.63 17.32 5.52
C SER A 187 -59.42 17.75 6.75
N TRP A 188 -59.27 19.00 7.22
CA TRP A 188 -60.38 19.84 7.72
C TRP A 188 -59.94 21.31 7.82
N ARG A 189 -60.79 22.17 7.21
CA ARG A 189 -60.85 23.65 7.21
C ARG A 189 -59.92 24.40 6.26
#